data_AF-A0A380NWL1-F1
#
_entry.id   AF-A0A380NWL1-F1
#
_cell.length_a   1.000
_cell.length_b   1.000
_cell.length_c   1.000
_cell.angle_alpha   90.00
_cell.angle_beta   90.00
_cell.angle_gamma   90.00
#
_symmetry.space_group_name_H-M   'P 1'
#
loop_
_entity.id
_entity.type
_entity.pdbx_description
1 polymer ?
#
loop_
_entity_poly.entity_id
_entity_poly.type
_entity_poly.pdbx_seq_one_letter_code
_entity_poly.pdbx_strand_id
1 'polypeptide(L)'
;MKRSVGVTSGISLVVGTVIGSGIFFKQAQVIATAGGSTPALLAWIFGGLITLAAGLTISEIGARIPLTGGLYIYMEKIYGKVWGF
;
A
#
# COMPACT_ATOMS: atom_id res chain seq x y z
N MET A 1 -3.45 -20.83 -13.51
CA MET A 1 -2.93 -19.49 -13.92
C MET A 1 -1.44 -19.61 -14.16
N LYS A 2 -0.93 -19.32 -15.37
CA LYS A 2 0.52 -19.23 -15.60
C LYS A 2 1.04 -18.01 -14.82
N ARG A 3 2.02 -18.17 -13.93
CA ARG A 3 2.72 -17.04 -13.29
C ARG A 3 3.49 -16.27 -14.37
N SER A 4 2.86 -15.25 -14.98
CA SER A 4 3.54 -14.41 -15.97
C SER A 4 4.34 -13.26 -15.34
N VAL A 5 4.19 -13.04 -14.02
CA VAL A 5 4.91 -12.01 -13.27
C VAL A 5 5.94 -12.71 -12.38
N GLY A 6 7.21 -12.59 -12.75
CA GLY A 6 8.32 -12.98 -11.89
C GLY A 6 8.51 -11.98 -10.74
N VAL A 7 9.26 -12.37 -9.71
CA VAL A 7 9.49 -11.54 -8.51
C VAL A 7 10.00 -10.14 -8.86
N THR A 8 11.00 -10.04 -9.74
CA THR A 8 11.57 -8.75 -10.17
C THR A 8 10.56 -7.86 -10.87
N SER A 9 9.75 -8.43 -11.77
CA SER A 9 8.69 -7.68 -12.46
C SER A 9 7.60 -7.22 -11.48
N GLY A 10 7.25 -8.06 -10.50
CA GLY A 10 6.32 -7.71 -9.43
C GLY A 10 6.83 -6.57 -8.54
N ILE A 11 8.11 -6.61 -8.14
CA ILE A 11 8.73 -5.52 -7.36
C ILE A 11 8.71 -4.22 -8.15
N SER A 12 9.12 -4.23 -9.41
CA SER A 12 9.11 -3.03 -10.27
C SER A 12 7.71 -2.44 -10.40
N LEU A 13 6.67 -3.29 -10.51
CA LEU A 13 5.28 -2.84 -10.55
C LEU A 13 4.86 -2.17 -9.24
N VAL A 14 5.20 -2.74 -8.08
CA VAL A 14 4.89 -2.14 -6.77
C VAL A 14 5.61 -0.81 -6.61
N VAL A 15 6.89 -0.73 -6.95
CA VAL A 15 7.65 0.52 -6.88
C VAL A 15 7.04 1.59 -7.79
N GLY A 16 6.72 1.24 -9.04
CA GLY A 16 6.15 2.18 -10.01
C GLY A 16 4.72 2.63 -9.69
N THR A 17 3.95 1.83 -8.95
CA THR A 17 2.58 2.19 -8.52
C THR A 17 2.58 3.04 -7.25
N VAL A 18 3.55 2.84 -6.34
CA VAL A 18 3.64 3.56 -5.06
C VAL A 18 4.38 4.90 -5.21
N ILE A 19 5.47 4.95 -5.98
CA ILE A 19 6.22 6.19 -6.19
C ILE A 19 5.44 7.10 -7.15
N GLY A 20 4.82 8.14 -6.61
CA GLY A 20 4.09 9.15 -7.37
C GLY A 20 4.49 10.58 -7.01
N SER A 21 3.65 11.53 -7.42
CA SER A 21 3.89 12.97 -7.20
C SER A 21 3.83 13.41 -5.73
N GLY A 22 3.30 12.59 -4.83
CA GLY A 22 3.13 12.90 -3.42
C GLY A 22 4.42 13.34 -2.72
N ILE A 23 5.57 12.76 -3.11
CA ILE A 23 6.88 13.15 -2.56
C ILE A 23 7.28 14.58 -2.93
N PHE A 24 6.76 15.16 -4.00
CA PHE A 24 7.09 16.54 -4.38
C PHE A 24 6.15 17.56 -3.72
N PHE A 25 4.87 17.19 -3.55
CA PHE A 25 3.86 18.11 -3.05
C PHE A 25 3.67 18.07 -1.53
N LYS A 26 3.94 16.94 -0.86
CA LYS A 26 3.67 16.79 0.58
C LYS A 26 4.83 17.17 1.49
N GLN A 27 6.05 17.28 0.98
CA GLN A 27 7.24 17.51 1.83
C GLN A 27 7.16 18.81 2.63
N ALA A 28 6.81 19.92 1.98
CA ALA A 28 6.69 21.21 2.66
C ALA A 28 5.67 21.16 3.81
N GLN A 29 4.52 20.51 3.57
CA GLN A 29 3.47 20.36 4.57
C GLN A 29 3.91 19.45 5.73
N VAL A 30 4.58 18.34 5.44
CA VAL A 30 5.07 17.40 6.47
C VAL A 30 6.14 18.07 7.34
N ILE A 31 7.09 18.80 6.76
CA ILE A 31 8.12 19.53 7.51
C ILE A 31 7.49 20.61 8.40
N ALA A 32 6.55 21.39 7.87
CA ALA A 32 5.85 22.44 8.62
C ALA A 32 5.05 21.86 9.80
N THR A 33 4.37 20.73 9.59
CA THR A 33 3.52 20.10 10.63
C THR A 33 4.35 19.35 11.66
N ALA A 34 5.45 18.70 11.25
CA ALA A 34 6.32 17.95 12.14
C ALA A 34 7.23 18.85 13.01
N GLY A 35 7.33 20.14 12.68
CA GLY A 35 8.16 21.11 13.42
C GLY A 35 9.65 21.06 13.04
N GLY A 36 10.00 20.51 11.88
CA GLY A 36 11.37 20.47 11.37
C GLY A 36 11.70 19.24 10.53
N SER A 37 12.91 19.21 9.97
CA SER A 37 13.35 18.17 9.03
C SER A 37 13.55 16.80 9.69
N THR A 38 14.13 16.75 10.89
CA THR A 38 14.35 15.49 11.63
C THR A 38 13.05 14.76 11.98
N PRO A 39 12.05 15.40 12.63
CA PRO A 39 10.78 14.73 12.91
C PRO A 39 9.99 14.40 11.64
N ALA A 40 10.12 15.19 10.56
CA ALA A 40 9.53 14.87 9.26
C ALA A 40 10.11 13.59 8.65
N LEU A 41 11.44 13.39 8.71
CA LEU A 41 12.08 12.17 8.24
C LEU A 41 11.63 10.94 9.04
N LEU A 42 11.49 11.08 10.37
CA LEU A 42 10.96 10.00 11.21
C LEU A 42 9.52 9.66 10.82
N ALA A 43 8.67 10.66 10.57
CA ALA A 43 7.29 10.44 10.11
C ALA A 43 7.23 9.64 8.80
N TRP A 44 8.14 9.92 7.84
CA TRP A 44 8.25 9.14 6.61
C TRP A 44 8.66 7.68 6.85
N ILE A 45 9.62 7.45 7.74
CA ILE A 45 10.07 6.09 8.10
C ILE A 45 8.92 5.31 8.74
N PHE A 46 8.22 5.91 9.73
CA PHE A 46 7.08 5.27 10.37
C PHE A 46 5.92 5.02 9.39
N GLY A 47 5.61 5.98 8.52
CA GLY A 47 4.60 5.81 7.47
C GLY A 47 4.94 4.66 6.52
N GLY A 48 6.22 4.53 6.15
CA GLY A 48 6.72 3.42 5.35
C GLY A 48 6.56 2.06 6.06
N LEU A 49 6.91 1.98 7.34
CA LEU A 49 6.76 0.75 8.14
C LEU A 49 5.29 0.32 8.28
N ILE A 50 4.39 1.26 8.56
CA ILE A 50 2.94 1.01 8.66
C ILE A 50 2.42 0.49 7.31
N THR A 51 2.81 1.14 6.21
CA THR A 51 2.37 0.74 4.87
C THR A 51 2.90 -0.64 4.48
N LEU A 52 4.13 -0.97 4.87
CA LEU A 52 4.71 -2.30 4.66
C LEU A 52 3.92 -3.38 5.41
N ALA A 53 3.62 -3.15 6.69
CA ALA A 53 2.83 -4.08 7.51
C ALA A 53 1.41 -4.28 6.94
N ALA A 54 0.76 -3.20 6.50
CA ALA A 54 -0.54 -3.26 5.83
C ALA A 54 -0.46 -4.06 4.51
N GLY A 55 0.58 -3.80 3.70
CA GLY A 55 0.81 -4.50 2.44
C GLY A 55 1.00 -6.01 2.63
N LEU A 56 1.76 -6.42 3.64
CA LEU A 56 1.94 -7.84 3.99
C LEU A 56 0.62 -8.49 4.42
N THR A 57 -0.16 -7.80 5.26
CA THR A 57 -1.47 -8.31 5.73
C THR A 57 -2.45 -8.49 4.58
N ILE A 58 -2.54 -7.51 3.67
CA ILE A 58 -3.40 -7.60 2.48
C ILE A 58 -2.88 -8.68 1.51
N SER A 59 -1.57 -8.88 1.42
CA SER A 59 -0.98 -9.93 0.57
C SER A 59 -1.40 -11.34 1.00
N GLU A 60 -1.56 -11.58 2.32
CA GLU A 60 -2.06 -12.85 2.85
C GLU A 60 -3.52 -13.09 2.42
N ILE A 61 -4.37 -12.06 2.53
CA ILE A 61 -5.77 -12.12 2.10
C ILE A 61 -5.85 -12.38 0.58
N GLY A 62 -5.04 -11.66 -0.20
CA GLY A 62 -4.99 -11.82 -1.66
C GLY A 62 -4.48 -13.19 -2.11
N ALA A 63 -3.59 -13.81 -1.34
CA ALA A 63 -3.16 -15.18 -1.58
C ALA A 63 -4.26 -16.21 -1.25
N ARG A 64 -5.10 -15.94 -0.24
CA ARG A 64 -6.24 -16.79 0.17
C ARG A 64 -7.45 -16.64 -0.75
N ILE A 65 -7.69 -15.44 -1.29
CA ILE A 65 -8.83 -15.12 -2.17
C ILE A 65 -8.27 -14.67 -3.54
N PRO A 66 -7.92 -15.63 -4.44
CA PRO A 66 -7.27 -15.33 -5.73
C PRO A 66 -8.30 -14.88 -6.79
N LEU A 67 -9.14 -13.91 -6.43
CA LEU A 67 -10.14 -13.29 -7.29
C LEU A 67 -9.71 -11.86 -7.65
N THR A 68 -9.97 -11.45 -8.88
CA THR A 68 -9.80 -10.08 -9.33
C THR A 68 -10.90 -9.19 -8.75
N GLY A 69 -10.52 -8.01 -8.24
CA GLY A 69 -11.44 -7.04 -7.63
C GLY A 69 -10.92 -6.40 -6.33
N GLY A 70 -9.84 -6.94 -5.76
CA GLY A 70 -9.12 -6.32 -4.64
C GLY A 70 -9.99 -6.18 -3.39
N LEU A 71 -9.90 -5.01 -2.74
CA LEU A 71 -10.55 -4.77 -1.44
C LEU A 71 -12.06 -5.03 -1.46
N TYR A 72 -12.74 -4.68 -2.56
CA TYR A 72 -14.18 -4.90 -2.74
C TYR A 72 -14.55 -6.38 -2.56
N ILE A 73 -13.85 -7.26 -3.29
CA ILE A 73 -14.08 -8.71 -3.22
C ILE A 73 -13.64 -9.27 -1.87
N TYR A 74 -12.55 -8.74 -1.28
CA TYR A 74 -12.10 -9.18 0.04
C TYR A 74 -13.15 -8.88 1.11
N MET A 75 -13.71 -7.68 1.11
CA MET A 75 -14.76 -7.28 2.05
C MET A 75 -16.06 -8.05 1.80
N GLU A 76 -16.50 -8.21 0.55
CA GLU A 76 -17.69 -9.00 0.22
C GLU A 76 -17.56 -10.46 0.69
N LYS A 77 -16.38 -11.07 0.53
CA LYS A 77 -16.14 -12.46 0.91
C LYS A 77 -16.02 -12.68 2.42
N ILE A 78 -15.49 -11.71 3.16
CA ILE A 78 -15.27 -11.83 4.60
C ILE A 78 -16.50 -11.39 5.40
N TYR A 79 -17.14 -10.28 5.00
CA TYR A 79 -18.20 -9.62 5.78
C TYR A 79 -19.56 -9.62 5.07
N GLY A 80 -19.65 -10.10 3.83
CA GLY A 80 -20.89 -10.14 3.06
C GLY A 80 -21.11 -8.91 2.19
N LYS A 81 -22.13 -8.97 1.31
CA LYS A 81 -22.40 -7.97 0.27
C LYS A 81 -22.55 -6.53 0.75
N VAL A 82 -23.10 -6.33 1.95
CA VAL A 82 -23.35 -4.98 2.49
C VAL A 82 -22.06 -4.23 2.78
N TRP A 83 -21.02 -4.94 3.24
CA TRP A 83 -19.72 -4.35 3.58
C TRP A 83 -18.75 -4.34 2.40
N GLY A 84 -19.09 -5.00 1.30
CA GLY A 84 -18.33 -4.98 0.05
C GLY A 84 -18.62 -3.76 -0.82
N PHE A 85 -19.87 -3.26 -0.81
CA PHE A 85 -20.35 -2.11 -1.59
C PHE A 85 -19.92 -0.77 -0.98
#